data_AF-A0A831JHE4-F1
#
_entry.id   AF-A0A831JHE4-F1
#
_cell.length_a   1.000
_cell.length_b   1.000
_cell.length_c   1.000
_cell.angle_alpha   90.00
_cell.angle_beta   90.00
_cell.angle_gamma   90.00
#
_symmetry.space_group_name_H-M   'P 1'
#
loop_
_entity.id
_entity.type
_entity.pdbx_description
1 polymer ?
#
loop_
_entity_poly.entity_id
_entity_poly.type
_entity_poly.pdbx_seq_one_letter_code
_entity_poly.pdbx_strand_id
1 'polypeptide(L)'
;MASFVIEGGHKLHGEIVPQGAKNEVLQVLCATLLTDEEVTIENIPNILDVNNLIQLLRDMGMKVSKSGSDTYTFQADNLNLAYLESDDFLNRCSKLRGSVMLVGPLVARFGKAMIPKPGGDKIGRRRLDTHFLGIQKLGASFEYDAVNGRFCINAEKLKGAYMLLDEASVTGTANIVMAAVLAEGVTTIYNAACEPYLQQLCRMLNRMGAKISGIASNLLTIEGVSSLKGCSHRVLPDMI
;
A
#
# COMPACT_ATOMS: atom_id res chain seq x y z
N MET A 1 -22.37 -22.02 -2.04
CA MET A 1 -20.97 -22.20 -1.59
C MET A 1 -20.30 -23.14 -2.58
N ALA A 2 -19.16 -22.74 -3.15
CA ALA A 2 -18.32 -23.67 -3.89
C ALA A 2 -17.56 -24.55 -2.89
N SER A 3 -17.39 -25.84 -3.18
CA SER A 3 -16.56 -26.77 -2.42
C SER A 3 -15.52 -27.39 -3.33
N PHE A 4 -14.32 -27.61 -2.79
CA PHE A 4 -13.31 -28.44 -3.42
C PHE A 4 -13.43 -29.84 -2.81
N VAL A 5 -13.67 -30.85 -3.65
CA VAL A 5 -13.65 -32.26 -3.26
C VAL A 5 -12.31 -32.82 -3.70
N ILE A 6 -11.49 -33.24 -2.74
CA ILE A 6 -10.14 -33.76 -2.98
C ILE A 6 -10.14 -35.25 -2.62
N GLU A 7 -9.81 -36.09 -3.60
CA GLU A 7 -9.55 -37.51 -3.38
C GLU A 7 -8.07 -37.72 -3.03
N GLY A 8 -7.80 -38.43 -1.94
CA GLY A 8 -6.44 -38.71 -1.47
C GLY A 8 -5.76 -39.85 -2.24
N GLY A 9 -4.47 -40.06 -1.99
CA GLY A 9 -3.71 -41.20 -2.54
C GLY A 9 -2.94 -40.91 -3.84
N HIS A 10 -3.10 -39.74 -4.43
CA HIS A 10 -2.36 -39.32 -5.62
C HIS A 10 -1.02 -38.65 -5.25
N LYS A 11 0.10 -39.19 -5.73
CA LYS A 11 1.39 -38.50 -5.66
C LYS A 11 1.42 -37.36 -6.68
N LEU A 12 1.81 -36.17 -6.24
CA LEU A 12 1.97 -35.02 -7.14
C LEU A 12 3.21 -35.21 -8.04
N HIS A 13 3.06 -34.95 -9.33
CA HIS A 13 4.14 -34.93 -10.32
C HIS A 13 3.79 -33.91 -11.41
N GLY A 14 4.76 -33.08 -11.80
CA GLY A 14 4.59 -32.04 -12.81
C GLY A 14 5.32 -30.75 -12.43
N GLU A 15 5.04 -29.69 -13.18
CA GLU A 15 5.62 -28.37 -12.99
C GLU A 15 4.51 -27.33 -12.82
N ILE A 16 4.79 -26.30 -12.02
CA ILE A 16 3.91 -25.15 -11.85
C ILE A 16 4.74 -23.87 -11.98
N VAL A 17 4.13 -22.81 -12.49
CA VAL A 17 4.71 -21.47 -12.50
C VAL A 17 4.05 -20.67 -11.38
N PRO A 18 4.80 -20.25 -10.34
CA PRO A 18 4.23 -19.44 -9.27
C PRO A 18 3.76 -18.08 -9.81
N GLN A 19 2.59 -17.65 -9.35
CA GLN A 19 2.04 -16.33 -9.69
C GLN A 19 2.79 -15.24 -8.92
N GLY A 20 2.58 -13.97 -9.27
CA GLY A 20 3.14 -12.86 -8.50
C GLY A 20 2.61 -12.79 -7.07
N ALA A 21 3.45 -12.28 -6.17
CA ALA A 21 3.17 -12.23 -4.75
C ALA A 21 2.03 -11.26 -4.41
N LYS A 22 0.94 -11.76 -3.80
CA LYS A 22 -0.19 -10.91 -3.37
C LYS A 22 0.27 -9.75 -2.49
N ASN A 23 1.13 -10.04 -1.51
CA ASN A 23 1.54 -9.06 -0.50
C ASN A 23 2.43 -7.95 -1.08
N GLU A 24 3.16 -8.21 -2.17
CA GLU A 24 3.87 -7.20 -2.96
C GLU A 24 2.89 -6.38 -3.77
N VAL A 25 1.97 -7.03 -4.50
CA VAL A 25 0.95 -6.38 -5.34
C VAL A 25 0.15 -5.35 -4.54
N LEU A 26 -0.35 -5.73 -3.36
CA LEU A 26 -1.14 -4.80 -2.53
C LEU A 26 -0.34 -3.54 -2.16
N GLN A 27 0.97 -3.64 -1.95
CA GLN A 27 1.83 -2.50 -1.63
C GLN A 27 2.12 -1.64 -2.87
N VAL A 28 2.55 -2.27 -3.96
CA VAL A 28 2.98 -1.54 -5.17
C VAL A 28 1.80 -0.87 -5.89
N LEU A 29 0.60 -1.45 -5.82
CA LEU A 29 -0.62 -0.81 -6.32
C LEU A 29 -1.02 0.42 -5.51
N CYS A 30 -0.76 0.46 -4.20
CA CYS A 30 -0.97 1.68 -3.42
C CYS A 30 0.07 2.74 -3.79
N ALA A 31 1.32 2.35 -4.09
CA ALA A 31 2.39 3.25 -4.47
C ALA A 31 2.13 4.01 -5.78
N THR A 32 1.30 3.48 -6.69
CA THR A 32 0.95 4.18 -7.94
C THR A 32 0.20 5.48 -7.70
N LEU A 33 -0.41 5.66 -6.51
CA LEU A 33 -1.05 6.92 -6.12
C LEU A 33 -0.04 8.06 -5.89
N LEU A 34 1.26 7.78 -5.74
CA LEU A 34 2.27 8.79 -5.46
C LEU A 34 2.71 9.63 -6.68
N THR A 35 2.23 9.31 -7.88
CA THR A 35 2.56 10.02 -9.13
C THR A 35 1.31 10.18 -10.01
N ASP A 36 1.27 11.24 -10.82
CA ASP A 36 0.32 11.43 -11.94
C ASP A 36 0.79 10.76 -13.24
N GLU A 37 2.06 10.40 -13.33
CA GLU A 37 2.59 9.67 -14.48
C GLU A 37 2.13 8.20 -14.48
N GLU A 38 2.12 7.57 -15.66
CA GLU A 38 1.70 6.17 -15.80
C GLU A 38 2.73 5.21 -15.17
N VAL A 39 2.22 4.23 -14.41
CA VAL A 39 3.00 3.13 -13.85
C VAL A 39 2.51 1.80 -14.40
N THR A 40 3.43 1.00 -14.93
CA THR A 40 3.14 -0.34 -15.45
C THR A 40 3.58 -1.39 -14.43
N ILE A 41 2.65 -2.27 -14.05
CA ILE A 41 2.91 -3.38 -13.13
C ILE A 41 2.64 -4.71 -13.86
N GLU A 42 3.66 -5.56 -13.92
CA GLU A 42 3.62 -6.89 -14.53
C GLU A 42 3.53 -8.00 -13.48
N ASN A 43 3.05 -9.18 -13.88
CA ASN A 43 2.92 -10.37 -13.04
C ASN A 43 1.92 -10.20 -11.87
N ILE A 44 0.79 -9.52 -12.11
CA ILE A 44 -0.29 -9.38 -11.13
C ILE A 44 -1.12 -10.67 -11.05
N PRO A 45 -1.26 -11.30 -9.87
CA PRO A 45 -2.07 -12.50 -9.69
C PRO A 45 -3.57 -12.18 -9.80
N ASN A 46 -4.33 -13.06 -10.45
CA ASN A 46 -5.78 -12.93 -10.57
C ASN A 46 -6.50 -13.50 -9.34
N ILE A 47 -6.49 -12.73 -8.25
CA ILE A 47 -7.07 -13.12 -6.97
C ILE A 47 -8.01 -12.03 -6.42
N LEU A 48 -8.99 -12.45 -5.61
CA LEU A 48 -10.09 -11.58 -5.17
C LEU A 48 -9.61 -10.30 -4.48
N ASP A 49 -8.67 -10.39 -3.54
CA ASP A 49 -8.14 -9.23 -2.82
C ASP A 49 -7.51 -8.19 -3.77
N VAL A 50 -6.73 -8.65 -4.75
CA VAL A 50 -6.06 -7.80 -5.75
C VAL A 50 -7.07 -7.16 -6.68
N ASN A 51 -8.04 -7.94 -7.17
CA ASN A 51 -9.10 -7.44 -8.04
C ASN A 51 -9.97 -6.40 -7.31
N ASN A 52 -10.25 -6.60 -6.03
CA ASN A 52 -10.97 -5.63 -5.21
C ASN A 52 -10.17 -4.33 -5.02
N LEU A 53 -8.85 -4.41 -4.83
CA LEU A 53 -8.00 -3.22 -4.76
C LEU A 53 -7.98 -2.47 -6.09
N ILE A 54 -7.79 -3.17 -7.22
CA ILE A 54 -7.82 -2.58 -8.56
C ILE A 54 -9.16 -1.88 -8.82
N GLN A 55 -10.27 -2.51 -8.42
CA GLN A 55 -11.59 -1.91 -8.57
C GLN A 55 -11.75 -0.67 -7.69
N LEU A 56 -11.33 -0.72 -6.42
CA LEU A 56 -11.36 0.44 -5.52
C LEU A 56 -10.56 1.61 -6.11
N LEU A 57 -9.38 1.33 -6.66
CA LEU A 57 -8.54 2.31 -7.32
C LEU A 57 -9.24 2.94 -8.55
N ARG A 58 -9.95 2.14 -9.36
CA ARG A 58 -10.79 2.66 -10.46
C ARG A 58 -11.94 3.54 -9.95
N ASP A 59 -12.60 3.12 -8.88
CA ASP A 59 -13.71 3.86 -8.28
C ASP A 59 -13.23 5.23 -7.73
N MET A 60 -11.98 5.30 -7.28
CA MET A 60 -11.28 6.56 -6.93
C MET A 60 -10.96 7.46 -8.13
N GLY A 61 -11.26 7.03 -9.36
CA GLY A 61 -10.97 7.78 -10.58
C GLY A 61 -9.61 7.49 -11.21
N MET A 62 -8.85 6.52 -10.70
CA MET A 62 -7.59 6.13 -11.34
C MET A 62 -7.86 5.46 -12.69
N LYS A 63 -7.14 5.88 -13.73
CA LYS A 63 -7.16 5.21 -15.03
C LYS A 63 -6.41 3.90 -14.90
N VAL A 64 -7.09 2.79 -15.12
CA VAL A 64 -6.48 1.45 -15.04
C VAL A 64 -6.76 0.67 -16.31
N SER A 65 -5.71 0.38 -17.07
CA SER A 65 -5.77 -0.47 -18.25
C SER A 65 -5.17 -1.84 -17.96
N LYS A 66 -5.64 -2.87 -18.67
CA LYS A 66 -5.06 -4.22 -18.61
C LYS A 66 -4.47 -4.55 -19.98
N SER A 67 -3.21 -4.94 -20.02
CA SER A 67 -2.52 -5.45 -21.20
C SER A 67 -2.13 -6.92 -20.97
N GLY A 68 -2.54 -7.81 -21.86
CA GLY A 68 -2.30 -9.25 -21.70
C GLY A 68 -3.02 -9.86 -20.49
N SER A 69 -2.43 -10.92 -19.91
CA SER A 69 -3.07 -11.72 -18.85
C SER A 69 -2.87 -11.16 -17.44
N ASP A 70 -1.74 -10.54 -17.17
CA ASP A 70 -1.22 -10.22 -15.83
C ASP A 70 -0.52 -8.85 -15.75
N THR A 71 -0.58 -8.04 -16.81
CA THR A 71 0.03 -6.70 -16.85
C THR A 71 -1.05 -5.62 -16.84
N TYR A 72 -0.83 -4.58 -16.04
CA TYR A 72 -1.75 -3.47 -15.86
C TYR A 72 -1.00 -2.14 -15.87
N THR A 73 -1.61 -1.10 -16.42
CA THR A 73 -1.13 0.28 -16.26
C THR A 73 -2.06 1.05 -15.32
N PHE A 74 -1.48 1.93 -14.52
CA PHE A 74 -2.15 2.75 -13.51
C PHE A 74 -1.72 4.20 -13.66
N GLN A 75 -2.68 5.12 -13.76
CA GLN A 75 -2.40 6.56 -13.85
C GLN A 75 -3.35 7.36 -12.97
N ALA A 76 -2.80 8.01 -11.93
CA ALA A 76 -3.53 8.80 -10.95
C ALA A 76 -3.40 10.30 -11.23
N ASP A 77 -3.72 10.73 -12.45
CA ASP A 77 -3.65 12.14 -12.88
C ASP A 77 -4.92 12.95 -12.58
N ASN A 78 -6.08 12.28 -12.41
CA ASN A 78 -7.35 12.93 -12.14
C ASN A 78 -8.23 12.12 -11.17
N LEU A 79 -7.81 11.99 -9.91
CA LEU A 79 -8.57 11.27 -8.88
C LEU A 79 -9.84 12.03 -8.46
N ASN A 80 -10.90 11.29 -8.18
CA ASN A 80 -12.12 11.80 -7.60
C ASN A 80 -11.97 11.91 -6.06
N LEU A 81 -11.48 13.05 -5.59
CA LEU A 81 -11.30 13.30 -4.16
C LEU A 81 -12.61 13.27 -3.36
N ALA A 82 -13.74 13.64 -3.98
CA ALA A 82 -15.05 13.56 -3.33
C ALA A 82 -15.48 12.11 -3.06
N TYR A 83 -15.06 11.16 -3.90
CA TYR A 83 -15.32 9.74 -3.66
C TYR A 83 -14.63 9.22 -2.39
N LEU A 84 -13.45 9.75 -2.04
CA LEU A 84 -12.70 9.35 -0.84
C LEU A 84 -13.46 9.66 0.47
N GLU A 85 -14.43 10.56 0.41
CA GLU A 85 -15.26 10.94 1.55
C GLU A 85 -16.61 10.19 1.59
N SER A 86 -16.90 9.39 0.57
CA SER A 86 -18.17 8.68 0.41
C SER A 86 -18.29 7.44 1.28
N ASP A 87 -19.52 7.09 1.65
CA ASP A 87 -19.82 5.86 2.39
C ASP A 87 -19.47 4.60 1.59
N ASP A 88 -19.56 4.65 0.25
CA ASP A 88 -19.18 3.52 -0.60
C ASP A 88 -17.68 3.22 -0.50
N PHE A 89 -16.84 4.26 -0.55
CA PHE A 89 -15.39 4.13 -0.36
C PHE A 89 -15.07 3.52 1.00
N LEU A 90 -15.68 4.03 2.08
CA LEU A 90 -15.46 3.52 3.44
C LEU A 90 -15.93 2.06 3.58
N ASN A 91 -17.08 1.72 2.99
CA ASN A 91 -17.61 0.36 2.99
C ASN A 91 -16.67 -0.62 2.25
N ARG A 92 -16.15 -0.23 1.08
CA ARG A 92 -15.16 -1.03 0.34
C ARG A 92 -13.87 -1.20 1.12
N CYS A 93 -13.35 -0.13 1.72
CA CYS A 93 -12.18 -0.17 2.57
C CYS A 93 -12.38 -1.12 3.78
N SER A 94 -13.58 -1.16 4.36
CA SER A 94 -13.88 -2.03 5.51
C SER A 94 -13.80 -3.54 5.16
N LYS A 95 -14.08 -3.89 3.90
CA LYS A 95 -14.06 -5.27 3.40
C LYS A 95 -12.68 -5.71 2.91
N LEU A 96 -11.81 -4.76 2.59
CA LEU A 96 -10.46 -5.00 2.11
C LEU A 96 -9.45 -4.49 3.14
N ARG A 97 -8.92 -5.37 3.98
CA ARG A 97 -7.94 -5.00 5.02
C ARG A 97 -6.69 -4.30 4.45
N GLY A 98 -6.28 -4.65 3.22
CA GLY A 98 -5.16 -4.01 2.53
C GLY A 98 -5.37 -2.52 2.22
N SER A 99 -6.60 -2.02 2.29
CA SER A 99 -6.95 -0.61 2.02
C SER A 99 -6.27 0.38 2.96
N VAL A 100 -5.84 -0.05 4.16
CA VAL A 100 -5.09 0.81 5.09
C VAL A 100 -3.79 1.36 4.49
N MET A 101 -3.21 0.67 3.51
CA MET A 101 -1.98 1.10 2.82
C MET A 101 -2.23 2.24 1.82
N LEU A 102 -3.49 2.60 1.55
CA LEU A 102 -3.82 3.80 0.77
C LEU A 102 -3.55 5.08 1.57
N VAL A 103 -3.52 5.01 2.90
CA VAL A 103 -3.37 6.20 3.77
C VAL A 103 -2.06 6.93 3.49
N GLY A 104 -0.93 6.22 3.51
CA GLY A 104 0.40 6.80 3.29
C GLY A 104 0.49 7.63 2.02
N PRO A 105 0.23 7.04 0.84
CA PRO A 105 0.31 7.78 -0.41
C PRO A 105 -0.78 8.86 -0.56
N LEU A 106 -1.97 8.66 -0.01
CA LEU A 106 -3.02 9.69 -0.05
C LEU A 106 -2.65 10.92 0.80
N VAL A 107 -2.16 10.72 2.02
CA VAL A 107 -1.70 11.82 2.87
C VAL A 107 -0.47 12.50 2.26
N ALA A 108 0.46 11.73 1.70
CA ALA A 108 1.69 12.27 1.11
C ALA A 108 1.43 13.21 -0.07
N ARG A 109 0.50 12.84 -0.96
CA ARG A 109 0.27 13.57 -2.21
C ARG A 109 -0.91 14.54 -2.15
N PHE A 110 -1.96 14.22 -1.38
CA PHE A 110 -3.19 15.00 -1.32
C PHE A 110 -3.42 15.65 0.05
N GLY A 111 -2.53 15.43 1.03
CA GLY A 111 -2.63 16.01 2.37
C GLY A 111 -3.79 15.46 3.21
N LYS A 112 -4.52 14.45 2.70
CA LYS A 112 -5.74 13.94 3.35
C LYS A 112 -5.96 12.46 3.05
N ALA A 113 -6.41 11.71 4.05
CA ALA A 113 -6.94 10.36 3.90
C ALA A 113 -8.09 10.11 4.87
N MET A 114 -8.96 9.17 4.50
CA MET A 114 -10.08 8.70 5.30
C MET A 114 -10.01 7.20 5.43
N ILE A 115 -10.25 6.67 6.63
CA ILE A 115 -10.37 5.22 6.84
C ILE A 115 -11.57 4.89 7.72
N PRO A 116 -12.28 3.79 7.44
CA PRO A 116 -13.31 3.31 8.34
C PRO A 116 -12.68 2.89 9.66
N LYS A 117 -13.46 2.91 10.75
CA LYS A 117 -13.03 2.29 12.01
C LYS A 117 -12.60 0.84 11.75
N PRO A 118 -11.35 0.45 12.05
CA PRO A 118 -10.88 -0.91 11.83
C PRO A 118 -11.76 -1.91 12.59
N GLY A 119 -12.28 -2.90 11.88
CA GLY A 119 -13.02 -4.00 12.51
C GLY A 119 -12.10 -4.96 13.28
N GLY A 120 -12.70 -5.93 13.98
CA GLY A 120 -11.98 -7.07 14.55
C GLY A 120 -11.64 -8.12 13.49
N ASP A 121 -10.44 -8.71 13.55
CA ASP A 121 -10.01 -9.79 12.68
C ASP A 121 -10.23 -11.15 13.36
N LYS A 122 -10.66 -12.18 12.62
CA LYS A 122 -10.84 -13.54 13.15
C LYS A 122 -9.52 -14.19 13.58
N ILE A 123 -8.38 -13.68 13.10
CA ILE A 123 -7.05 -14.25 13.34
C ILE A 123 -6.38 -13.67 14.61
N GLY A 124 -6.85 -12.54 15.15
CA GLY A 124 -6.34 -11.93 16.39
C GLY A 124 -6.37 -10.40 16.43
N ARG A 125 -5.88 -9.80 17.54
CA ARG A 125 -5.73 -8.33 17.67
C ARG A 125 -4.56 -7.84 16.80
N ARG A 126 -4.81 -7.55 15.54
CA ARG A 126 -3.86 -6.88 14.65
C ARG A 126 -4.02 -5.36 14.78
N ARG A 127 -3.17 -4.75 15.61
CA ARG A 127 -3.17 -3.31 15.86
C ARG A 127 -2.78 -2.55 14.58
N LEU A 128 -3.33 -1.36 14.39
CA LEU A 128 -2.94 -0.45 13.29
C LEU A 128 -2.10 0.73 13.82
N ASP A 129 -1.73 0.68 15.09
CA ASP A 129 -1.02 1.74 15.80
C ASP A 129 0.26 2.14 15.04
N THR A 130 1.03 1.17 14.53
CA THR A 130 2.25 1.42 13.75
C THR A 130 2.00 2.33 12.54
N HIS A 131 0.87 2.15 11.84
CA HIS A 131 0.53 2.99 10.69
C HIS A 131 0.28 4.43 11.13
N PHE A 132 -0.55 4.61 12.16
CA PHE A 132 -1.02 5.93 12.57
C PHE A 132 0.07 6.70 13.31
N LEU A 133 0.72 6.07 14.28
CA LEU A 133 1.82 6.68 15.03
C LEU A 133 2.98 7.06 14.11
N GLY A 134 3.30 6.23 13.11
CA GLY A 134 4.34 6.54 12.13
C GLY A 134 3.99 7.78 11.28
N ILE A 135 2.76 7.85 10.77
CA ILE A 135 2.32 9.00 9.96
C ILE A 135 2.11 10.26 10.82
N GLN A 136 1.70 10.12 12.08
CA GLN A 136 1.67 11.22 13.07
C GLN A 136 3.06 11.78 13.34
N LYS A 137 4.08 10.92 13.46
CA LYS A 137 5.47 11.36 13.63
C LYS A 137 5.99 12.15 12.42
N LEU A 138 5.41 11.93 11.24
CA LEU A 138 5.67 12.74 10.04
C LEU A 138 4.87 14.05 10.02
N GLY A 139 4.03 14.34 11.02
CA GLY A 139 3.32 15.61 11.18
C GLY A 139 1.85 15.60 10.79
N ALA A 140 1.24 14.44 10.52
CA ALA A 140 -0.20 14.36 10.27
C ALA A 140 -1.04 14.40 11.56
N SER A 141 -2.21 15.04 11.50
CA SER A 141 -3.24 14.99 12.54
C SER A 141 -4.21 13.84 12.28
N PHE A 142 -4.79 13.31 13.37
CA PHE A 142 -5.74 12.22 13.34
C PHE A 142 -6.95 12.61 14.19
N GLU A 143 -8.11 12.66 13.54
CA GLU A 143 -9.37 13.03 14.18
C GLU A 143 -10.37 11.89 13.99
N TYR A 144 -11.01 11.47 15.08
CA TYR A 144 -12.08 10.49 15.02
C TYR A 144 -13.43 11.18 14.87
N ASP A 145 -14.07 10.97 13.73
CA ASP A 145 -15.43 11.41 13.47
C ASP A 145 -16.39 10.34 14.02
N ALA A 146 -16.89 10.59 15.23
CA ALA A 146 -17.79 9.66 15.92
C ALA A 146 -19.16 9.52 15.24
N VAL A 147 -19.60 10.53 14.48
CA VAL A 147 -20.90 10.51 13.79
C VAL A 147 -20.85 9.54 12.61
N ASN A 148 -19.78 9.60 11.82
CA ASN A 148 -19.61 8.77 10.62
C ASN A 148 -18.78 7.49 10.87
N GLY A 149 -18.24 7.31 12.09
CA GLY A 149 -17.48 6.12 12.47
C GLY A 149 -16.16 5.96 11.70
N ARG A 150 -15.48 7.06 11.40
CA ARG A 150 -14.28 7.10 10.54
C ARG A 150 -13.14 7.91 11.17
N PHE A 151 -11.92 7.61 10.75
CA PHE A 151 -10.76 8.44 11.07
C PHE A 151 -10.42 9.34 9.89
N CYS A 152 -10.29 10.63 10.17
CA CYS A 152 -9.85 11.66 9.26
C CYS A 152 -8.38 11.94 9.54
N ILE A 153 -7.56 11.87 8.50
CA ILE A 153 -6.12 12.04 8.59
C ILE A 153 -5.76 13.21 7.70
N ASN A 154 -5.18 14.26 8.27
CA ASN A 154 -4.86 15.49 7.54
C ASN A 154 -3.40 15.88 7.79
N ALA A 155 -2.73 16.40 6.76
CA ALA A 155 -1.41 16.99 6.88
C ALA A 155 -1.27 18.11 5.86
N GLU A 156 -0.91 19.31 6.31
CA GLU A 156 -0.55 20.40 5.38
C GLU A 156 0.74 20.07 4.64
N LYS A 157 1.75 19.60 5.39
CA LYS A 157 3.01 19.07 4.88
C LYS A 157 3.53 18.01 5.83
N LEU A 158 3.96 16.87 5.27
CA LEU A 158 4.72 15.89 6.03
C LEU A 158 6.17 16.35 6.18
N LYS A 159 6.78 16.08 7.33
CA LYS A 159 8.18 16.36 7.63
C LYS A 159 8.89 15.08 8.03
N GLY A 160 10.13 14.93 7.58
CA GLY A 160 10.97 13.82 7.94
C GLY A 160 11.23 13.77 9.44
N ALA A 161 11.25 12.56 9.99
CA ALA A 161 11.45 12.32 11.41
C ALA A 161 12.25 11.05 11.67
N TYR A 162 12.88 10.96 12.84
CA TYR A 162 13.40 9.71 13.36
C TYR A 162 12.29 8.97 14.12
N MET A 163 12.11 7.69 13.82
CA MET A 163 11.14 6.84 14.52
C MET A 163 11.68 5.43 14.74
N LEU A 164 11.49 4.93 15.96
CA LEU A 164 11.57 3.52 16.30
C LEU A 164 10.15 2.95 16.25
N LEU A 165 9.92 1.89 15.46
CA LEU A 165 8.64 1.20 15.42
C LEU A 165 8.54 0.20 16.58
N ASP A 166 7.39 0.15 17.26
CA ASP A 166 7.14 -0.79 18.35
C ASP A 166 7.09 -2.25 17.87
N GLU A 167 6.67 -2.45 16.63
CA GLU A 167 6.67 -3.74 15.94
C GLU A 167 7.18 -3.59 14.51
N ALA A 168 7.85 -4.63 13.99
CA ALA A 168 8.27 -4.72 12.59
C ALA A 168 7.07 -5.05 11.69
N SER A 169 6.08 -4.16 11.67
CA SER A 169 4.85 -4.33 10.88
C SER A 169 5.13 -4.15 9.39
N VAL A 170 4.87 -5.16 8.57
CA VAL A 170 5.08 -5.10 7.10
C VAL A 170 4.28 -3.98 6.48
N THR A 171 2.96 -3.97 6.70
CA THR A 171 2.07 -2.97 6.12
C THR A 171 2.25 -1.61 6.78
N GLY A 172 2.57 -1.57 8.08
CA GLY A 172 2.87 -0.33 8.80
C GLY A 172 4.09 0.36 8.22
N THR A 173 5.20 -0.38 8.09
CA THR A 173 6.44 0.11 7.49
C THR A 173 6.20 0.56 6.05
N ALA A 174 5.51 -0.23 5.23
CA ALA A 174 5.18 0.15 3.85
C ALA A 174 4.43 1.48 3.76
N ASN A 175 3.44 1.68 4.64
CA ASN A 175 2.63 2.90 4.67
C ASN A 175 3.46 4.13 5.03
N ILE A 176 4.35 3.99 6.03
CA ILE A 176 5.25 5.06 6.45
C ILE A 176 6.27 5.36 5.35
N VAL A 177 6.84 4.34 4.70
CA VAL A 177 7.76 4.51 3.57
C VAL A 177 7.09 5.31 2.45
N MET A 178 5.87 4.92 2.04
CA MET A 178 5.11 5.66 1.02
C MET A 178 4.78 7.09 1.45
N ALA A 179 4.56 7.35 2.73
CA ALA A 179 4.36 8.70 3.23
C ALA A 179 5.64 9.54 3.23
N ALA A 180 6.75 8.94 3.65
CA ALA A 180 8.04 9.59 3.86
C ALA A 180 8.73 10.00 2.56
N VAL A 181 8.49 9.31 1.44
CA VAL A 181 9.15 9.63 0.15
C VAL A 181 8.79 11.02 -0.40
N LEU A 182 7.66 11.61 0.03
CA LEU A 182 7.28 12.99 -0.33
C LEU A 182 7.33 13.96 0.87
N ALA A 183 7.83 13.53 2.03
CA ALA A 183 7.94 14.36 3.22
C ALA A 183 9.14 15.32 3.13
N GLU A 184 9.06 16.50 3.73
CA GLU A 184 10.16 17.46 3.73
C GLU A 184 11.28 17.00 4.69
N GLY A 185 12.47 16.73 4.15
CA GLY A 185 13.66 16.35 4.94
C GLY A 185 13.91 14.84 4.97
N VAL A 186 14.56 14.38 6.05
CA VAL A 186 15.02 12.99 6.17
C VAL A 186 14.17 12.24 7.18
N THR A 187 13.61 11.10 6.77
CA THR A 187 12.96 10.14 7.64
C THR A 187 13.88 8.97 7.91
N THR A 188 14.05 8.60 9.17
CA THR A 188 14.76 7.39 9.57
C THR A 188 13.81 6.47 10.32
N ILE A 189 13.64 5.24 9.83
CA ILE A 189 12.75 4.23 10.41
C ILE A 189 13.61 3.10 10.93
N TYR A 190 13.66 2.95 12.25
CA TYR A 190 14.32 1.84 12.93
C TYR A 190 13.31 0.79 13.38
N ASN A 191 13.73 -0.47 13.42
CA ASN A 191 12.85 -1.65 13.56
C ASN A 191 11.85 -1.77 12.39
N ALA A 192 12.28 -1.37 11.20
CA ALA A 192 11.52 -1.55 9.96
C ALA A 192 11.38 -3.05 9.62
N ALA A 193 10.23 -3.41 9.05
CA ALA A 193 10.04 -4.71 8.41
C ALA A 193 11.13 -4.96 7.33
N CYS A 194 11.48 -6.22 7.08
CA CYS A 194 12.58 -6.61 6.19
C CYS A 194 12.14 -7.55 5.05
N GLU A 195 10.84 -7.83 4.98
CA GLU A 195 10.23 -8.80 4.09
C GLU A 195 10.50 -8.45 2.62
N PRO A 196 10.66 -9.46 1.74
CA PRO A 196 10.96 -9.24 0.32
C PRO A 196 10.00 -8.26 -0.35
N TYR A 197 8.71 -8.32 -0.01
CA TYR A 197 7.67 -7.44 -0.56
C TYR A 197 7.93 -5.95 -0.26
N LEU A 198 8.41 -5.64 0.95
CA LEU A 198 8.75 -4.26 1.33
C LEU A 198 10.02 -3.79 0.63
N GLN A 199 11.00 -4.69 0.46
CA GLN A 199 12.19 -4.37 -0.32
C GLN A 199 11.83 -4.03 -1.77
N GLN A 200 10.88 -4.77 -2.35
CA GLN A 200 10.39 -4.53 -3.71
C GLN A 200 9.66 -3.21 -3.84
N LEU A 201 8.80 -2.86 -2.87
CA LEU A 201 8.21 -1.52 -2.78
C LEU A 201 9.29 -0.44 -2.76
N CYS A 202 10.30 -0.55 -1.89
CA CYS A 202 11.38 0.44 -1.81
C CYS A 202 12.16 0.55 -3.13
N ARG A 203 12.45 -0.58 -3.79
CA ARG A 203 13.12 -0.60 -5.10
C ARG A 203 12.27 0.03 -6.20
N MET A 204 10.95 -0.18 -6.17
CA MET A 204 10.03 0.48 -7.09
C MET A 204 10.00 1.99 -6.86
N LEU A 205 9.85 2.44 -5.61
CA LEU A 205 9.88 3.85 -5.27
C LEU A 205 11.20 4.51 -5.70
N ASN A 206 12.35 3.84 -5.52
CA ASN A 206 13.63 4.35 -6.03
C ASN A 206 13.67 4.44 -7.57
N ARG A 207 13.06 3.49 -8.30
CA ARG A 207 12.90 3.60 -9.77
C ARG A 207 12.00 4.76 -10.18
N MET A 208 11.02 5.12 -9.34
CA MET A 208 10.18 6.30 -9.51
C MET A 208 10.90 7.61 -9.13
N GLY A 209 12.13 7.56 -8.60
CA GLY A 209 12.92 8.74 -8.23
C GLY A 209 12.97 9.05 -6.73
N ALA A 210 12.43 8.18 -5.87
CA ALA A 210 12.62 8.31 -4.43
C ALA A 210 14.09 8.05 -4.05
N LYS A 211 14.47 8.48 -2.85
CA LYS A 211 15.82 8.27 -2.30
C LYS A 211 15.74 7.46 -1.01
N ILE A 212 15.66 6.14 -1.17
CA ILE A 212 15.57 5.18 -0.07
C ILE A 212 16.87 4.38 0.01
N SER A 213 17.47 4.34 1.20
CA SER A 213 18.67 3.56 1.54
C SER A 213 18.41 2.66 2.76
N GLY A 214 19.29 1.67 2.97
CA GLY A 214 19.12 0.66 4.03
C GLY A 214 18.11 -0.46 3.69
N ILE A 215 17.71 -0.57 2.42
CA ILE A 215 16.80 -1.63 1.94
C ILE A 215 17.35 -3.02 2.32
N ALA A 216 16.46 -3.90 2.80
CA ALA A 216 16.78 -5.22 3.35
C ALA A 216 17.45 -5.21 4.74
N SER A 217 17.44 -4.06 5.43
CA SER A 217 17.81 -3.96 6.84
C SER A 217 16.64 -3.41 7.67
N ASN A 218 16.76 -3.50 9.00
CA ASN A 218 15.79 -2.95 9.94
C ASN A 218 15.94 -1.43 10.15
N LEU A 219 16.84 -0.77 9.41
CA LEU A 219 17.07 0.67 9.44
C LEU A 219 16.92 1.24 8.03
N LEU A 220 15.80 1.92 7.76
CA LEU A 220 15.57 2.62 6.50
C LEU A 220 15.87 4.11 6.68
N THR A 221 16.58 4.70 5.71
CA THR A 221 16.77 6.15 5.63
C THR A 221 16.20 6.64 4.30
N ILE A 222 15.29 7.61 4.39
CA ILE A 222 14.48 8.10 3.27
C ILE A 222 14.67 9.62 3.22
N GLU A 223 15.30 10.12 2.16
CA GLU A 223 15.29 11.55 1.84
C GLU A 223 14.06 11.83 0.99
N GLY A 224 13.14 12.65 1.50
CA GLY A 224 11.94 12.97 0.74
C GLY A 224 12.25 13.85 -0.47
N VAL A 225 11.46 13.67 -1.52
CA VAL A 225 11.58 14.36 -2.82
C VAL A 225 10.30 15.15 -3.12
N SER A 226 10.39 16.11 -4.04
CA SER A 226 9.24 16.96 -4.40
C SER A 226 8.17 16.22 -5.22
N SER A 227 8.59 15.22 -6.01
CA SER A 227 7.71 14.45 -6.88
C SER A 227 8.33 13.11 -7.26
N LEU A 228 7.48 12.17 -7.67
CA LEU A 228 7.87 10.88 -8.23
C LEU A 228 7.39 10.77 -9.68
N LYS A 229 8.10 9.97 -10.47
CA LYS A 229 7.82 9.68 -11.89
C LYS A 229 7.15 8.32 -12.07
N GLY A 230 6.65 8.08 -13.27
CA GLY A 230 6.19 6.79 -13.74
C GLY A 230 7.33 5.77 -13.77
N CYS A 231 6.98 4.48 -13.74
CA CYS A 231 7.97 3.41 -13.90
C CYS A 231 7.33 2.11 -14.43
N SER A 232 8.17 1.16 -14.83
CA SER A 232 7.76 -0.24 -14.98
C SER A 232 8.28 -1.08 -13.80
N HIS A 233 7.45 -1.99 -13.32
CA HIS A 233 7.79 -2.90 -12.24
C HIS A 233 7.16 -4.28 -12.44
N ARG A 234 8.00 -5.31 -12.39
CA ARG A 234 7.55 -6.70 -12.35
C ARG A 234 7.53 -7.23 -10.91
N VAL A 235 6.37 -7.74 -10.50
CA VAL A 235 6.15 -8.36 -9.18
C VAL A 235 6.92 -9.68 -9.09
N LEU A 236 7.56 -9.95 -7.94
CA LEU A 236 8.24 -11.23 -7.72
C LEU A 236 7.27 -12.41 -7.57
N PRO A 237 7.69 -13.64 -7.89
CA PRO A 237 6.90 -14.84 -7.60
C PRO A 237 6.50 -14.92 -6.13
N ASP A 238 5.29 -15.43 -5.84
CA ASP A 238 4.84 -15.65 -4.48
C ASP A 238 5.68 -16.74 -3.81
N MET A 239 6.09 -16.46 -2.57
CA MET A 239 6.94 -17.33 -1.76
C MET A 239 6.12 -18.20 -0.80
N ILE A 240 4.79 -18.03 -0.79
CA ILE A 240 3.83 -18.73 0.07
C ILE A 240 3.04 -19.76 -0.75
#